data_AF-A0A7X9DL01-F1
#
_entry.id   AF-A0A7X9DL01-F1
#
_cell.length_a   1.000
_cell.length_b   1.000
_cell.length_c   1.000
_cell.angle_alpha   90.00
_cell.angle_beta   90.00
_cell.angle_gamma   90.00
#
_symmetry.space_group_name_H-M   'P 1'
#
loop_
_entity.id
_entity.type
_entity.pdbx_description
1 polymer ?
#
loop_
_entity_poly.entity_id
_entity_poly.type
_entity_poly.pdbx_seq_one_letter_code
_entity_poly.pdbx_strand_id
1 'polypeptide(L)'
;MGLIQLLFGVLLTSYSVIMAVFFRYPHFYSFFTTGSFLFFDSIDYLFTGNSILRSLLKKANVKALFIFFAISTIFCFWVDYIYGVRLTKMWEWPQYKTIHFWRMYLVMNPTFVLGSYELYSIFKHLLKKTIDDKIKYPKTADFFSNKLLSKYGLFTGILFLLAPLYILFTPKAPLIEYAMLFPFISVLLIPDTITLKNKKEPFIAKLVGFNLLEVSALITTVLISSVTTELLNTFAHEWMYLNMPFINVKAAGVPVSVFIGWIPLVAGTIAIVNTIKQTYIEPEAPKKYKINV
;
A
#
# COMPACT_ATOMS: atom_id res chain seq x y z
N MET A 1 18.90 15.74 -8.28
CA MET A 1 18.26 14.92 -7.23
C MET A 1 17.87 13.54 -7.77
N GLY A 2 17.17 13.44 -8.91
CA GLY A 2 16.76 12.15 -9.49
C GLY A 2 17.86 11.10 -9.68
N LEU A 3 19.04 11.46 -10.19
CA LEU A 3 20.11 10.48 -10.43
C LEU A 3 20.71 9.88 -9.14
N ILE A 4 20.99 10.71 -8.13
CA ILE A 4 21.54 10.24 -6.85
C ILE A 4 20.52 9.33 -6.15
N GLN A 5 19.26 9.76 -6.12
CA GLN A 5 18.17 8.97 -5.54
C GLN A 5 17.98 7.63 -6.25
N LEU A 6 18.04 7.63 -7.60
CA LEU A 6 17.97 6.42 -8.40
C LEU A 6 19.12 5.45 -8.06
N LEU A 7 20.36 5.95 -8.00
CA LEU A 7 21.54 5.14 -7.67
C LEU A 7 21.44 4.55 -6.26
N PHE A 8 21.00 5.35 -5.28
CA PHE A 8 20.75 4.86 -3.92
C PHE A 8 19.64 3.80 -3.89
N GLY A 9 18.56 4.02 -4.64
CA GLY A 9 17.46 3.06 -4.76
C GLY A 9 17.91 1.72 -5.34
N VAL A 10 18.68 1.75 -6.43
CA VAL A 10 19.27 0.55 -7.06
C VAL A 10 20.21 -0.16 -6.09
N LEU A 11 21.10 0.58 -5.42
CA LEU A 11 22.08 0.02 -4.49
C LEU A 11 21.39 -0.67 -3.31
N LEU A 12 20.43 -0.01 -2.66
CA LEU A 12 19.70 -0.57 -1.51
C LEU A 12 18.83 -1.78 -1.91
N THR A 13 18.16 -1.70 -3.06
CA THR A 13 17.33 -2.82 -3.56
C THR A 13 18.20 -4.02 -3.91
N SER A 14 19.31 -3.80 -4.63
CA SER A 14 20.25 -4.87 -5.00
C SER A 14 20.90 -5.49 -3.77
N TYR A 15 21.35 -4.66 -2.82
CA TYR A 15 21.86 -5.12 -1.54
C TYR A 15 20.82 -5.98 -0.81
N SER A 16 19.58 -5.53 -0.73
CA SER A 16 18.49 -6.27 -0.09
C SER A 16 18.24 -7.64 -0.74
N VAL A 17 18.18 -7.69 -2.08
CA VAL A 17 18.02 -8.94 -2.83
C VAL A 17 19.18 -9.90 -2.57
N ILE A 18 20.42 -9.38 -2.59
CA ILE A 18 21.61 -10.20 -2.30
C ILE A 18 21.54 -10.77 -0.88
N MET A 19 21.19 -9.92 0.10
CA MET A 19 21.04 -10.31 1.50
C MET A 19 19.95 -11.37 1.69
N ALA A 20 18.81 -11.25 1.00
CA ALA A 20 17.73 -12.21 1.07
C ALA A 20 18.09 -13.56 0.42
N VAL A 21 18.61 -13.54 -0.81
CA VAL A 21 18.80 -14.74 -1.64
C VAL A 21 20.06 -15.51 -1.25
N PHE A 22 21.20 -14.82 -1.11
CA PHE A 22 22.49 -15.49 -0.87
C PHE A 22 22.78 -15.64 0.62
N PHE A 23 22.41 -14.66 1.44
CA PHE A 23 22.74 -14.65 2.87
C PHE A 23 21.56 -15.04 3.78
N ARG A 24 20.34 -15.21 3.23
CA ARG A 24 19.11 -15.52 3.98
C ARG A 24 18.91 -14.59 5.20
N TYR A 25 19.25 -13.32 5.03
CA TYR A 25 19.26 -12.37 6.13
C TYR A 25 17.84 -11.86 6.44
N PRO A 26 17.34 -12.04 7.68
CA PRO A 26 15.91 -11.86 8.01
C PRO A 26 15.50 -10.40 8.29
N HIS A 27 16.29 -9.44 7.80
CA HIS A 27 16.00 -8.01 7.89
C HIS A 27 16.23 -7.30 6.55
N PHE A 28 16.13 -8.06 5.44
CA PHE A 28 16.29 -7.52 4.10
C PHE A 28 15.18 -6.52 3.77
N TYR A 29 13.98 -6.71 4.32
CA TYR A 29 12.78 -6.03 3.85
C TYR A 29 12.80 -4.52 4.07
N SER A 30 13.39 -4.02 5.15
CA SER A 30 13.54 -2.57 5.37
C SER A 30 14.43 -1.90 4.30
N PHE A 31 15.49 -2.58 3.87
CA PHE A 31 16.33 -2.12 2.76
C PHE A 31 15.60 -2.26 1.43
N PHE A 32 14.81 -3.32 1.27
CA PHE A 32 14.02 -3.57 0.07
C PHE A 32 13.01 -2.44 -0.15
N THR A 33 12.13 -2.17 0.83
CA THR A 33 11.05 -1.19 0.69
C THR A 33 11.58 0.23 0.55
N THR A 34 12.65 0.57 1.28
CA THR A 34 13.31 1.88 1.16
C THR A 34 13.97 2.04 -0.21
N GLY A 35 14.75 1.03 -0.63
CA GLY A 35 15.42 1.04 -1.93
C GLY A 35 14.44 1.11 -3.09
N SER A 36 13.40 0.26 -3.06
CA SER A 36 12.38 0.20 -4.10
C SER A 36 11.60 1.51 -4.18
N PHE A 37 11.26 2.12 -3.05
CA PHE A 37 10.62 3.44 -3.04
C PHE A 37 11.50 4.51 -3.70
N LEU A 38 12.77 4.64 -3.29
CA LEU A 38 13.67 5.64 -3.87
C LEU A 38 13.87 5.43 -5.37
N PHE A 39 13.97 4.15 -5.79
CA PHE A 39 14.05 3.76 -7.18
C PHE A 39 12.78 4.17 -7.94
N PHE A 40 11.59 3.74 -7.49
CA PHE A 40 10.33 4.03 -8.17
C PHE A 40 9.98 5.52 -8.18
N ASP A 41 10.16 6.26 -7.09
CA ASP A 41 9.94 7.72 -7.06
C ASP A 41 10.88 8.45 -8.06
N SER A 42 12.10 7.96 -8.25
CA SER A 42 13.01 8.51 -9.27
C SER A 42 12.53 8.21 -10.68
N ILE A 43 12.03 7.00 -10.94
CA ILE A 43 11.50 6.59 -12.24
C ILE A 43 10.20 7.35 -12.56
N ASP A 44 9.28 7.48 -11.61
CA ASP A 44 8.05 8.27 -11.79
C ASP A 44 8.38 9.74 -12.07
N TYR A 45 9.36 10.31 -11.36
CA TYR A 45 9.82 11.67 -11.64
C TYR A 45 10.34 11.84 -13.06
N LEU A 46 11.04 10.85 -13.60
CA LEU A 46 11.52 10.88 -14.99
C LEU A 46 10.37 10.75 -16.00
N PHE A 47 9.32 9.98 -15.69
CA PHE A 47 8.17 9.80 -16.59
C PHE A 47 7.14 10.92 -16.51
N THR A 48 6.84 11.41 -15.32
CA THR A 48 5.68 12.27 -15.05
C THR A 48 6.07 13.69 -14.62
N GLY A 49 7.32 13.89 -14.21
CA GLY A 49 7.79 15.13 -13.58
C GLY A 49 7.33 15.29 -12.13
N ASN A 50 6.60 14.31 -11.56
CA ASN A 50 6.12 14.32 -10.18
C ASN A 50 6.95 13.37 -9.32
N SER A 51 7.15 13.71 -8.05
CA SER A 51 7.79 12.85 -7.06
C SER A 51 7.06 13.05 -5.75
N ILE A 52 6.48 11.98 -5.20
CA ILE A 52 5.78 12.08 -3.91
C ILE A 52 6.76 12.48 -2.81
N LEU A 53 8.01 11.98 -2.87
CA LEU A 53 9.04 12.33 -1.90
C LEU A 53 9.28 13.84 -1.92
N ARG A 54 9.50 14.40 -3.10
CA ARG A 54 9.72 15.84 -3.28
C ARG A 54 8.51 16.65 -2.83
N SER A 55 7.31 16.22 -3.18
CA SER A 55 6.09 16.91 -2.77
C SER A 55 5.92 16.89 -1.25
N LEU A 56 6.20 15.79 -0.56
CA LEU A 56 6.10 15.68 0.90
C LEU A 56 7.20 16.46 1.65
N LEU A 57 8.42 16.51 1.10
CA LEU A 57 9.56 17.19 1.73
C LEU A 57 9.54 18.72 1.56
N LYS A 58 8.62 19.28 0.78
CA LYS A 58 8.45 20.74 0.70
C LYS A 58 8.06 21.31 2.07
N LYS A 59 8.69 22.42 2.45
CA LYS A 59 8.42 23.12 3.73
C LYS A 59 6.92 23.41 3.96
N ALA A 60 6.17 23.73 2.90
CA ALA A 60 4.73 23.95 2.98
C ALA A 60 3.92 22.69 3.37
N ASN A 61 4.48 21.50 3.13
CA ASN A 61 3.78 20.22 3.25
C ASN A 61 4.24 19.39 4.45
N VAL A 62 4.99 19.98 5.40
CA VAL A 62 5.48 19.28 6.60
C VAL A 62 4.33 18.65 7.39
N LYS A 63 3.18 19.33 7.48
CA LYS A 63 1.97 18.75 8.10
C LYS A 63 1.49 17.49 7.37
N ALA A 64 1.50 17.49 6.04
CA ALA A 64 1.13 16.34 5.21
C ALA A 64 2.06 15.15 5.48
N LEU A 65 3.36 15.41 5.58
CA LEU A 65 4.38 14.43 5.93
C LEU A 65 4.09 13.80 7.31
N PHE A 66 3.89 14.62 8.35
CA PHE A 66 3.59 14.12 9.70
C PHE A 66 2.30 13.29 9.75
N ILE A 67 1.22 13.76 9.11
CA ILE A 67 -0.05 13.04 9.07
C ILE A 67 0.12 11.71 8.32
N PHE A 68 0.83 11.70 7.20
CA PHE A 68 1.12 10.49 6.44
C PHE A 68 1.86 9.45 7.30
N PHE A 69 2.94 9.87 7.98
CA PHE A 69 3.69 8.98 8.85
C PHE A 69 2.85 8.46 10.02
N ALA A 70 2.05 9.33 10.66
CA ALA A 70 1.19 8.93 11.75
C ALA A 70 0.14 7.89 11.31
N ILE A 71 -0.56 8.14 10.20
CA ILE A 71 -1.58 7.21 9.67
C ILE A 71 -0.93 5.88 9.28
N SER A 72 0.17 5.91 8.52
CA SER A 72 0.85 4.69 8.07
C SER A 72 1.36 3.85 9.25
N THR A 73 1.96 4.51 10.24
CA THR A 73 2.49 3.84 11.45
C THR A 73 1.37 3.23 12.28
N ILE A 74 0.33 4.01 12.61
CA ILE A 74 -0.78 3.57 13.46
C ILE A 74 -1.53 2.43 12.77
N PHE A 75 -1.84 2.58 11.48
CA PHE A 75 -2.56 1.57 10.74
C PHE A 75 -1.78 0.26 10.67
N CYS A 76 -0.51 0.31 10.26
CA CYS A 76 0.32 -0.87 10.20
C CYS A 76 0.50 -1.49 11.58
N PHE A 77 0.73 -0.71 12.64
CA PHE A 77 0.82 -1.27 13.99
C PHE A 77 -0.46 -2.00 14.41
N TRP A 78 -1.63 -1.43 14.16
CA TRP A 78 -2.90 -2.07 14.50
C TRP A 78 -3.15 -3.35 13.71
N VAL A 79 -3.02 -3.30 12.39
CA VAL A 79 -3.37 -4.44 11.54
C VAL A 79 -2.29 -5.52 11.56
N ASP A 80 -1.03 -5.11 11.52
CA ASP A 80 0.11 -6.01 11.47
C ASP A 80 0.38 -6.63 12.84
N TYR A 81 0.65 -5.81 13.86
CA TYR A 81 1.00 -6.32 15.19
C TYR A 81 -0.20 -6.79 15.98
N ILE A 82 -1.16 -5.90 16.22
CA ILE A 82 -2.24 -6.19 17.17
C ILE A 82 -3.12 -7.29 16.59
N TYR A 83 -3.54 -7.14 15.35
CA TYR A 83 -4.47 -8.10 14.76
C TYR A 83 -3.76 -9.32 14.17
N GLY A 84 -2.78 -9.13 13.30
CA GLY A 84 -2.07 -10.21 12.61
C GLY A 84 -1.26 -11.10 13.55
N VAL A 85 -0.33 -10.50 14.31
CA VAL A 85 0.57 -11.26 15.20
C VAL A 85 -0.07 -11.61 16.54
N ARG A 86 -0.68 -10.65 17.23
CA ARG A 86 -1.10 -10.85 18.64
C ARG A 86 -2.45 -11.53 18.79
N LEU A 87 -3.48 -11.09 18.06
CA LEU A 87 -4.83 -11.63 18.20
C LEU A 87 -5.02 -12.92 17.40
N THR A 88 -4.69 -12.90 16.12
CA THR A 88 -5.03 -14.01 15.20
C THR A 88 -3.87 -14.97 14.94
N LYS A 89 -2.64 -14.53 15.17
CA LYS A 89 -1.42 -15.28 14.85
C LYS A 89 -1.41 -15.75 13.39
N MET A 90 -1.91 -14.92 12.47
CA MET A 90 -1.89 -15.23 11.03
C MET A 90 -0.46 -15.31 10.50
N TRP A 91 0.42 -14.48 11.05
CA TRP A 91 1.85 -14.53 10.79
C TRP A 91 2.66 -14.24 12.06
N GLU A 92 3.95 -14.55 11.99
CA GLU A 92 4.95 -14.19 12.98
C GLU A 92 6.24 -13.70 12.31
N TRP A 93 7.04 -12.95 13.06
CA TRP A 93 8.36 -12.48 12.65
C TRP A 93 9.41 -13.13 13.55
N PRO A 94 9.86 -14.35 13.24
CA PRO A 94 10.64 -15.17 14.17
C PRO A 94 11.97 -14.50 14.57
N GLN A 95 12.48 -13.59 13.73
CA GLN A 95 13.77 -12.92 13.91
C GLN A 95 13.65 -11.48 14.42
N TYR A 96 12.43 -10.97 14.64
CA TYR A 96 12.21 -9.61 15.14
C TYR A 96 12.12 -9.57 16.66
N LYS A 97 12.93 -8.71 17.27
CA LYS A 97 12.82 -8.30 18.67
C LYS A 97 12.06 -6.98 18.75
N THR A 98 11.53 -6.64 19.93
CA THR A 98 10.83 -5.37 20.17
C THR A 98 11.66 -4.14 19.73
N ILE A 99 12.98 -4.20 19.91
CA ILE A 99 13.90 -3.13 19.47
C ILE A 99 13.92 -2.93 17.95
N HIS A 100 13.39 -3.86 17.15
CA HIS A 100 13.30 -3.73 15.69
C HIS A 100 11.96 -3.10 15.25
N PHE A 101 11.00 -2.91 16.15
CA PHE A 101 9.66 -2.43 15.80
C PHE A 101 9.68 -0.97 15.31
N TRP A 102 10.56 -0.12 15.84
CA TRP A 102 10.68 1.25 15.34
C TRP A 102 11.07 1.26 13.87
N ARG A 103 12.01 0.40 13.43
CA ARG A 103 12.42 0.29 12.03
C ARG A 103 11.26 -0.17 11.16
N MET A 104 10.52 -1.17 11.65
CA MET A 104 9.39 -1.75 10.93
C MET A 104 8.26 -0.73 10.71
N TYR A 105 7.81 -0.07 11.79
CA TYR A 105 6.66 0.82 11.72
C TYR A 105 6.98 2.25 11.26
N LEU A 106 8.20 2.76 11.50
CA LEU A 106 8.57 4.12 11.12
C LEU A 106 9.35 4.21 9.81
N VAL A 107 9.95 3.13 9.31
CA VAL A 107 10.74 3.16 8.07
C VAL A 107 10.15 2.24 7.02
N MET A 108 10.10 0.94 7.31
CA MET A 108 9.69 -0.08 6.36
C MET A 108 8.24 0.11 5.87
N ASN A 109 7.30 0.31 6.79
CA ASN A 109 5.89 0.46 6.44
C ASN A 109 5.58 1.76 5.67
N PRO A 110 6.02 2.95 6.10
CA PRO A 110 5.85 4.17 5.31
C PRO A 110 6.50 4.08 3.92
N THR A 111 7.69 3.51 3.81
CA THR A 111 8.36 3.32 2.51
C THR A 111 7.66 2.29 1.63
N PHE A 112 7.09 1.24 2.20
CA PHE A 112 6.23 0.30 1.48
C PHE A 112 4.99 0.97 0.90
N VAL A 113 4.30 1.79 1.69
CA VAL A 113 3.11 2.55 1.25
C VAL A 113 3.46 3.48 0.09
N LEU A 114 4.54 4.26 0.22
CA LEU A 114 4.99 5.16 -0.84
C LEU A 114 5.49 4.39 -2.08
N GLY A 115 6.27 3.34 -1.90
CA GLY A 115 6.78 2.52 -3.00
C GLY A 115 5.66 1.84 -3.80
N SER A 116 4.62 1.35 -3.14
CA SER A 116 3.43 0.78 -3.80
C SER A 116 2.67 1.83 -4.60
N TYR A 117 2.54 3.05 -4.06
CA TYR A 117 1.94 4.18 -4.77
C TYR A 117 2.74 4.60 -6.01
N GLU A 118 4.06 4.69 -5.90
CA GLU A 118 4.93 5.07 -7.03
C GLU A 118 4.90 4.01 -8.12
N LEU A 119 4.96 2.72 -7.76
CA LEU A 119 4.82 1.63 -8.72
C LEU A 119 3.46 1.68 -9.45
N TYR A 120 2.38 1.99 -8.71
CA TYR A 120 1.07 2.25 -9.29
C TYR A 120 1.06 3.44 -10.27
N SER A 121 1.67 4.56 -9.90
CA SER A 121 1.78 5.75 -10.76
C SER A 121 2.52 5.45 -12.07
N ILE A 122 3.64 4.72 -11.99
CA ILE A 122 4.42 4.29 -13.15
C ILE A 122 3.55 3.44 -14.08
N PHE A 123 2.88 2.39 -13.57
CA PHE A 123 2.04 1.55 -14.43
C PHE A 123 0.86 2.29 -15.01
N LYS A 124 0.22 3.16 -14.23
CA LYS A 124 -0.82 4.04 -14.75
C LYS A 124 -0.29 4.90 -15.90
N HIS A 125 0.89 5.49 -15.77
CA HIS A 125 1.48 6.30 -16.83
C HIS A 125 1.80 5.47 -18.08
N LEU A 126 2.43 4.30 -17.91
CA LEU A 126 2.78 3.40 -19.01
C LEU A 126 1.54 2.90 -19.77
N LEU A 127 0.50 2.48 -19.04
CA LEU A 127 -0.74 1.96 -19.60
C LEU A 127 -1.63 3.05 -20.22
N LYS A 128 -1.49 4.31 -19.80
CA LYS A 128 -2.27 5.43 -20.36
C LYS A 128 -2.06 5.62 -21.88
N LYS A 129 -0.95 5.11 -22.42
CA LYS A 129 -0.68 5.13 -23.86
C LYS A 129 -1.60 4.19 -24.66
N THR A 130 -2.16 3.17 -24.00
CA THR A 130 -2.94 2.10 -24.63
C THR A 130 -4.36 1.97 -24.08
N ILE A 131 -4.60 2.44 -22.84
CA ILE A 131 -5.87 2.35 -22.14
C ILE A 131 -6.37 3.75 -21.79
N ASP A 132 -7.58 4.07 -22.22
CA ASP A 132 -8.26 5.32 -21.91
C ASP A 132 -8.54 5.48 -20.41
N ASP A 133 -8.29 6.68 -19.88
CA ASP A 133 -8.68 7.07 -18.51
C ASP A 133 -10.17 7.44 -18.48
N LYS A 134 -11.04 6.45 -18.64
CA LYS A 134 -12.50 6.61 -18.68
C LYS A 134 -13.20 5.61 -17.78
N ILE A 135 -14.18 6.11 -17.03
CA ILE A 135 -15.11 5.29 -16.25
C ILE A 135 -16.13 4.66 -17.21
N LYS A 136 -16.22 3.34 -17.22
CA LYS A 136 -17.16 2.59 -18.07
C LYS A 136 -18.60 2.64 -17.54
N TYR A 137 -18.76 2.65 -16.22
CA TYR A 137 -20.07 2.66 -15.55
C TYR A 137 -20.23 3.87 -14.62
N PRO A 138 -20.42 5.09 -15.17
CA PRO A 138 -20.45 6.33 -14.41
C PRO A 138 -21.60 6.38 -13.39
N LYS A 139 -22.79 5.88 -13.74
CA LYS A 139 -23.92 5.81 -12.80
C LYS A 139 -23.61 4.99 -11.55
N THR A 140 -22.85 3.90 -11.70
CA THR A 140 -22.41 3.06 -10.59
C THR A 140 -21.39 3.79 -9.72
N ALA A 141 -20.41 4.44 -10.35
CA ALA A 141 -19.41 5.26 -9.67
C ALA A 141 -20.07 6.41 -8.87
N ASP A 142 -21.03 7.11 -9.48
CA ASP A 142 -21.77 8.21 -8.85
C ASP A 142 -22.66 7.73 -7.71
N PHE A 143 -23.37 6.60 -7.88
CA PHE A 143 -24.20 6.03 -6.83
C PHE A 143 -23.35 5.63 -5.62
N PHE A 144 -22.23 4.93 -5.87
CA PHE A 144 -21.36 4.46 -4.81
C PHE A 144 -20.68 5.63 -4.09
N SER A 145 -20.15 6.61 -4.83
CA SER A 145 -19.51 7.79 -4.23
C SER A 145 -20.53 8.68 -3.51
N ASN A 146 -21.55 9.19 -4.21
CA ASN A 146 -22.43 10.24 -3.67
C ASN A 146 -23.46 9.74 -2.66
N LYS A 147 -23.87 8.47 -2.71
CA LYS A 147 -24.91 7.94 -1.79
C LYS A 147 -24.35 7.00 -0.73
N LEU A 148 -23.59 5.98 -1.12
CA LEU A 148 -23.15 4.94 -0.18
C LEU A 148 -21.94 5.39 0.63
N LEU A 149 -20.86 5.78 -0.06
CA LEU A 149 -19.60 6.13 0.59
C LEU A 149 -19.73 7.42 1.41
N SER A 150 -20.42 8.44 0.88
CA SER A 150 -20.68 9.69 1.62
C SER A 150 -21.44 9.47 2.93
N LYS A 151 -22.45 8.58 2.92
CA LYS A 151 -23.38 8.38 4.03
C LYS A 151 -22.87 7.36 5.04
N TYR A 152 -22.24 6.28 4.57
CA TYR A 152 -21.90 5.13 5.40
C TYR A 152 -20.40 4.82 5.44
N GLY A 153 -19.61 5.32 4.50
CA GLY A 153 -18.22 4.90 4.28
C GLY A 153 -17.33 4.97 5.53
N LEU A 154 -17.39 6.08 6.27
CA LEU A 154 -16.59 6.26 7.50
C LEU A 154 -17.05 5.29 8.60
N PHE A 155 -18.36 5.17 8.82
CA PHE A 155 -18.91 4.27 9.83
C PHE A 155 -18.57 2.81 9.51
N THR A 156 -18.78 2.37 8.27
CA THR A 156 -18.43 1.02 7.82
C THR A 156 -16.93 0.76 7.86
N GLY A 157 -16.11 1.77 7.53
CA GLY A 157 -14.66 1.68 7.62
C GLY A 157 -14.19 1.46 9.06
N ILE A 158 -14.71 2.23 10.02
CA ILE A 158 -14.41 2.05 11.45
C ILE A 158 -14.90 0.69 11.95
N LEU A 159 -16.12 0.29 11.57
CA LEU A 159 -16.67 -1.03 11.94
C LEU A 159 -15.76 -2.16 11.43
N PHE A 160 -15.29 -2.08 10.19
CA PHE A 160 -14.37 -3.06 9.60
C PHE A 160 -12.99 -3.06 10.26
N LEU A 161 -12.48 -1.89 10.66
CA LEU A 161 -11.25 -1.79 11.43
C LEU A 161 -11.38 -2.46 12.81
N LEU A 162 -12.54 -2.34 13.46
CA LEU A 162 -12.80 -2.93 14.78
C LEU A 162 -13.24 -4.39 14.69
N ALA A 163 -13.62 -4.88 13.51
CA ALA A 163 -14.19 -6.21 13.33
C ALA A 163 -13.36 -7.33 13.98
N PRO A 164 -12.01 -7.40 13.86
CA PRO A 164 -11.23 -8.46 14.49
C PRO A 164 -11.32 -8.53 16.02
N LEU A 165 -11.71 -7.43 16.70
CA LEU A 165 -11.85 -7.40 18.16
C LEU A 165 -13.00 -8.27 18.67
N TYR A 166 -13.89 -8.76 17.79
CA TYR A 166 -14.95 -9.69 18.18
C TYR A 166 -14.41 -11.00 18.81
N ILE A 167 -13.14 -11.34 18.56
CA ILE A 167 -12.42 -12.45 19.21
C ILE A 167 -12.47 -12.36 20.73
N LEU A 168 -12.44 -11.15 21.28
CA LEU A 168 -12.42 -10.92 22.72
C LEU A 168 -13.70 -11.44 23.38
N PHE A 169 -14.79 -11.52 22.63
CA PHE A 169 -16.08 -12.02 23.07
C PHE A 169 -16.32 -13.48 22.64
N THR A 170 -15.67 -13.93 21.57
CA THR A 170 -15.86 -15.27 20.99
C THR A 170 -14.53 -15.95 20.59
N PRO A 171 -13.66 -16.33 21.56
CA PRO A 171 -12.30 -16.80 21.27
C PRO A 171 -12.22 -18.11 20.48
N LYS A 172 -13.32 -18.88 20.46
CA LYS A 172 -13.44 -20.15 19.72
C LYS A 172 -14.25 -20.01 18.44
N ALA A 173 -14.58 -18.78 18.02
CA ALA A 173 -15.38 -18.58 16.83
C ALA A 173 -14.65 -19.15 15.60
N PRO A 174 -15.33 -19.99 14.80
CA PRO A 174 -14.80 -20.34 13.50
C PRO A 174 -14.66 -19.05 12.66
N LEU A 175 -13.72 -19.05 11.72
CA LEU A 175 -13.51 -18.00 10.72
C LEU A 175 -12.85 -16.69 11.18
N ILE A 176 -12.19 -16.66 12.34
CA ILE A 176 -11.49 -15.46 12.79
C ILE A 176 -10.42 -14.94 11.82
N GLU A 177 -9.76 -15.85 11.14
CA GLU A 177 -8.74 -15.58 10.12
C GLU A 177 -9.33 -14.79 8.93
N TYR A 178 -10.64 -14.87 8.71
CA TYR A 178 -11.35 -14.14 7.65
C TYR A 178 -11.77 -12.74 8.11
N ALA A 179 -12.02 -12.53 9.41
CA ALA A 179 -12.30 -11.21 9.95
C ALA A 179 -11.13 -10.24 9.76
N MET A 180 -9.92 -10.77 9.61
CA MET A 180 -8.71 -10.03 9.29
C MET A 180 -8.69 -9.41 7.89
N LEU A 181 -9.60 -9.81 7.00
CA LEU A 181 -9.76 -9.16 5.69
C LEU A 181 -10.42 -7.78 5.83
N PHE A 182 -11.26 -7.57 6.85
CA PHE A 182 -11.99 -6.31 7.03
C PHE A 182 -11.09 -5.10 7.31
N PRO A 183 -10.06 -5.18 8.17
CA PRO A 183 -9.11 -4.08 8.34
C PRO A 183 -8.46 -3.61 7.03
N PHE A 184 -8.12 -4.49 6.09
CA PHE A 184 -7.56 -4.07 4.80
C PHE A 184 -8.56 -3.27 3.95
N ILE A 185 -9.85 -3.60 4.02
CA ILE A 185 -10.91 -2.82 3.37
C ILE A 185 -11.10 -1.47 4.07
N SER A 186 -10.91 -1.39 5.40
CA SER A 186 -11.01 -0.13 6.15
C SER A 186 -10.00 0.93 5.67
N VAL A 187 -8.81 0.51 5.23
CA VAL A 187 -7.75 1.37 4.66
C VAL A 187 -8.18 2.03 3.37
N LEU A 188 -9.11 1.42 2.65
CA LEU A 188 -9.65 1.98 1.43
C LEU A 188 -10.83 2.91 1.77
N LEU A 189 -11.77 2.43 2.60
CA LEU A 189 -13.02 3.16 2.89
C LEU A 189 -12.79 4.46 3.67
N ILE A 190 -11.94 4.47 4.69
CA ILE A 190 -11.73 5.64 5.54
C ILE A 190 -11.10 6.79 4.75
N PRO A 191 -9.94 6.61 4.07
CA PRO A 191 -9.32 7.67 3.28
C PRO A 191 -10.21 8.16 2.14
N ASP A 192 -10.88 7.26 1.40
CA ASP A 192 -11.76 7.66 0.31
C ASP A 192 -13.00 8.43 0.77
N THR A 193 -13.52 8.12 1.97
CA THR A 193 -14.59 8.94 2.55
C THR A 193 -14.11 10.35 2.89
N ILE A 194 -12.87 10.49 3.37
CA ILE A 194 -12.26 11.81 3.62
C ILE A 194 -12.03 12.55 2.30
N THR A 195 -11.51 11.87 1.28
CA THR A 195 -11.34 12.39 -0.08
C THR A 195 -12.66 12.97 -0.62
N LEU A 196 -13.75 12.22 -0.48
CA LEU A 196 -15.05 12.64 -0.94
C LEU A 196 -15.58 13.87 -0.18
N LYS A 197 -15.37 13.94 1.15
CA LYS A 197 -15.73 15.13 1.96
C LYS A 197 -15.01 16.40 1.47
N ASN A 198 -13.81 16.24 0.90
CA ASN A 198 -13.05 17.32 0.28
C ASN A 198 -13.48 17.61 -1.17
N LYS A 199 -14.63 17.08 -1.62
CA LYS A 199 -15.19 17.24 -2.97
C LYS A 199 -14.23 16.76 -4.08
N LYS A 200 -13.45 15.73 -3.78
CA LYS A 200 -12.55 15.07 -4.73
C LYS A 200 -13.08 13.68 -5.07
N GLU A 201 -12.65 13.16 -6.20
CA GLU A 201 -13.06 11.83 -6.65
C GLU A 201 -12.31 10.74 -5.87
N PRO A 202 -13.01 9.84 -5.14
CA PRO A 202 -12.40 8.76 -4.38
C PRO A 202 -11.90 7.63 -5.29
N PHE A 203 -10.84 6.94 -4.88
CA PHE A 203 -10.23 5.87 -5.67
C PHE A 203 -11.20 4.70 -5.91
N ILE A 204 -11.98 4.32 -4.90
CA ILE A 204 -12.97 3.24 -4.97
C ILE A 204 -14.04 3.52 -6.03
N ALA A 205 -14.41 4.79 -6.27
CA ALA A 205 -15.37 5.14 -7.32
C ALA A 205 -14.84 4.79 -8.72
N LYS A 206 -13.54 4.96 -8.94
CA LYS A 206 -12.88 4.57 -10.20
C LYS A 206 -12.86 3.05 -10.38
N LEU A 207 -12.64 2.30 -9.29
CA LEU A 207 -12.67 0.84 -9.31
C LEU A 207 -14.07 0.29 -9.60
N VAL A 208 -15.09 0.72 -8.84
CA VAL A 208 -16.48 0.25 -9.04
C VAL A 208 -17.09 0.75 -10.35
N GLY A 209 -16.62 1.89 -10.84
CA GLY A 209 -16.94 2.42 -12.17
C GLY A 209 -16.26 1.68 -13.33
N PHE A 210 -15.39 0.69 -13.03
CA PHE A 210 -14.55 -0.02 -14.00
C PHE A 210 -13.76 0.93 -14.90
N ASN A 211 -13.05 1.89 -14.30
CA ASN A 211 -11.98 2.58 -15.01
C ASN A 211 -10.86 1.58 -15.32
N LEU A 212 -10.78 1.14 -16.58
CA LEU A 212 -9.88 0.07 -16.99
C LEU A 212 -8.41 0.43 -16.76
N LEU A 213 -8.04 1.70 -16.89
CA LEU A 213 -6.69 2.17 -16.63
C LEU A 213 -6.32 2.00 -15.16
N GLU A 214 -7.17 2.46 -14.25
CA GLU A 214 -6.92 2.41 -12.80
C GLU A 214 -6.94 0.95 -12.30
N VAL A 215 -7.87 0.12 -12.79
CA VAL A 215 -7.93 -1.31 -12.45
C VAL A 215 -6.71 -2.07 -12.96
N SER A 216 -6.30 -1.84 -14.21
CA SER A 216 -5.15 -2.53 -14.80
C SER A 216 -3.84 -2.13 -14.12
N ALA A 217 -3.68 -0.85 -13.80
CA ALA A 217 -2.53 -0.37 -13.03
C ALA A 217 -2.51 -1.00 -11.63
N LEU A 218 -3.63 -1.03 -10.92
CA LEU A 218 -3.74 -1.67 -9.59
C LEU A 218 -3.37 -3.16 -9.65
N ILE A 219 -3.94 -3.91 -10.59
CA ILE A 219 -3.66 -5.36 -10.73
C ILE A 219 -2.19 -5.59 -11.03
N THR A 220 -1.60 -4.81 -11.94
CA THR A 220 -0.18 -4.94 -12.29
C THR A 220 0.72 -4.65 -11.09
N THR A 221 0.42 -3.60 -10.32
CA THR A 221 1.13 -3.27 -9.08
C THR A 221 0.99 -4.38 -8.05
N VAL A 222 -0.23 -4.90 -7.82
CA VAL A 222 -0.48 -6.00 -6.89
C VAL A 222 0.34 -7.24 -7.27
N LEU A 223 0.31 -7.63 -8.54
CA LEU A 223 1.03 -8.81 -9.03
C LEU A 223 2.54 -8.67 -8.82
N ILE A 224 3.12 -7.54 -9.23
CA ILE A 224 4.57 -7.33 -9.11
C ILE A 224 4.99 -7.20 -7.65
N SER A 225 4.29 -6.40 -6.86
CA SER A 225 4.62 -6.22 -5.44
C SER A 225 4.49 -7.53 -4.67
N SER A 226 3.36 -8.24 -4.82
CA SER A 226 3.17 -9.52 -4.13
C SER A 226 4.20 -10.56 -4.55
N VAL A 227 4.41 -10.76 -5.85
CA VAL A 227 5.38 -11.77 -6.32
C VAL A 227 6.79 -11.45 -5.85
N THR A 228 7.26 -10.20 -6.01
CA THR A 228 8.63 -9.85 -5.63
C THR A 228 8.85 -9.91 -4.13
N THR A 229 7.93 -9.36 -3.33
CA THR A 229 8.03 -9.36 -1.88
C THR A 229 7.93 -10.77 -1.30
N GLU A 230 6.96 -11.57 -1.76
CA GLU A 230 6.76 -12.92 -1.25
C GLU A 230 7.86 -13.88 -1.67
N LEU A 231 8.36 -13.78 -2.91
CA LEU A 231 9.51 -14.59 -3.34
C LEU A 231 10.75 -14.30 -2.49
N LEU A 232 11.10 -13.03 -2.26
CA LEU A 232 12.27 -12.71 -1.43
C LEU A 232 12.09 -13.23 0.01
N ASN A 233 10.88 -13.13 0.55
CA ASN A 233 10.60 -13.66 1.88
C ASN A 233 10.71 -15.19 1.96
N THR A 234 10.38 -15.94 0.90
CA THR A 234 10.56 -17.41 0.91
C THR A 234 12.02 -17.83 1.12
N PHE A 235 12.99 -16.98 0.79
CA PHE A 235 14.41 -17.23 1.07
C PHE A 235 14.80 -16.79 2.48
N ALA A 236 14.45 -15.56 2.86
CA ALA A 236 14.91 -14.92 4.09
C ALA A 236 14.12 -15.31 5.35
N HIS A 237 12.91 -15.85 5.19
CA HIS A 237 12.01 -16.21 6.30
C HIS A 237 11.80 -15.06 7.29
N GLU A 238 11.64 -13.84 6.78
CA GLU A 238 11.44 -12.64 7.59
C GLU A 238 10.04 -12.63 8.22
N TRP A 239 9.02 -13.09 7.48
CA TRP A 239 7.70 -13.45 7.98
C TRP A 239 7.37 -14.92 7.70
N MET A 240 6.66 -15.54 8.65
CA MET A 240 6.12 -16.89 8.51
C MET A 240 4.61 -16.86 8.67
N TYR A 241 3.91 -17.54 7.75
CA TYR A 241 2.45 -17.67 7.77
C TYR A 241 2.04 -18.90 8.58
N LEU A 242 1.14 -18.71 9.55
CA LEU A 242 0.70 -19.78 10.46
C LEU A 242 -0.79 -20.08 10.26
N ASN A 243 -1.67 -19.10 10.54
CA ASN A 243 -3.13 -19.26 10.54
C ASN A 243 -3.79 -18.46 9.40
N MET A 244 -3.28 -18.56 8.18
CA MET A 244 -3.88 -17.86 7.04
C MET A 244 -5.13 -18.61 6.55
N PRO A 245 -6.18 -17.90 6.07
CA PRO A 245 -7.27 -18.52 5.35
C PRO A 245 -6.73 -19.39 4.22
N PHE A 246 -7.25 -20.60 4.06
CA PHE A 246 -6.77 -21.54 3.04
C PHE A 246 -5.27 -21.84 3.12
N ILE A 247 -4.67 -21.93 4.31
CA ILE A 247 -3.23 -22.18 4.53
C ILE A 247 -2.67 -23.37 3.72
N ASN A 248 -3.51 -24.37 3.43
CA ASN A 248 -3.15 -25.57 2.67
C ASN A 248 -3.04 -25.34 1.15
N VAL A 249 -3.61 -24.26 0.62
CA VAL A 249 -3.54 -23.90 -0.80
C VAL A 249 -2.41 -22.89 -0.98
N LYS A 250 -1.29 -23.33 -1.56
CA LYS A 250 -0.07 -22.53 -1.66
C LYS A 250 0.39 -22.34 -3.12
N ALA A 251 0.92 -21.16 -3.42
CA ALA A 251 1.66 -20.86 -4.64
C ALA A 251 3.09 -20.48 -4.24
N ALA A 252 4.10 -21.16 -4.80
CA ALA A 252 5.51 -20.96 -4.43
C ALA A 252 5.78 -21.00 -2.91
N GLY A 253 5.06 -21.84 -2.16
CA GLY A 253 5.21 -21.97 -0.70
C GLY A 253 4.44 -20.93 0.12
N VAL A 254 3.78 -19.96 -0.53
CA VAL A 254 3.01 -18.88 0.13
C VAL A 254 1.50 -19.14 -0.01
N PRO A 255 0.70 -19.00 1.07
CA PRO A 255 -0.75 -19.23 1.01
C PRO A 255 -1.43 -18.29 0.00
N VAL A 256 -2.36 -18.81 -0.81
CA VAL A 256 -3.05 -18.03 -1.85
C VAL A 256 -3.80 -16.82 -1.29
N SER A 257 -4.33 -16.92 -0.06
CA SER A 257 -4.99 -15.81 0.62
C SER A 257 -4.09 -14.59 0.85
N VAL A 258 -2.78 -14.78 0.96
CA VAL A 258 -1.80 -13.67 1.03
C VAL A 258 -1.92 -12.83 -0.24
N PHE A 259 -1.81 -13.46 -1.42
CA PHE A 259 -1.91 -12.79 -2.72
C PHE A 259 -3.26 -12.08 -2.92
N ILE A 260 -4.35 -12.66 -2.39
CA ILE A 260 -5.67 -11.99 -2.40
C ILE A 260 -5.66 -10.76 -1.48
N GLY A 261 -5.06 -10.87 -0.29
CA GLY A 261 -4.93 -9.77 0.67
C GLY A 261 -4.09 -8.59 0.18
N TRP A 262 -3.16 -8.83 -0.76
CA TRP A 262 -2.39 -7.77 -1.41
C TRP A 262 -3.27 -6.78 -2.19
N ILE A 263 -4.44 -7.21 -2.72
CA ILE A 263 -5.34 -6.33 -3.47
C ILE A 263 -5.86 -5.17 -2.60
N PRO A 264 -6.60 -5.41 -1.50
CA PRO A 264 -7.08 -4.34 -0.65
C PRO A 264 -5.94 -3.61 0.06
N LEU A 265 -4.81 -4.26 0.34
CA LEU A 265 -3.62 -3.61 0.90
C LEU A 265 -3.10 -2.52 -0.05
N VAL A 266 -2.77 -2.87 -1.29
CA VAL A 266 -2.24 -1.93 -2.28
C VAL A 266 -3.29 -0.85 -2.61
N ALA A 267 -4.56 -1.23 -2.80
CA ALA A 267 -5.63 -0.25 -3.00
C ALA A 267 -5.73 0.76 -1.85
N GLY A 268 -5.62 0.28 -0.61
CA GLY A 268 -5.58 1.11 0.59
C GLY A 268 -4.37 2.04 0.63
N THR A 269 -3.17 1.56 0.29
CA THR A 269 -1.97 2.41 0.20
C THR A 269 -2.14 3.55 -0.80
N ILE A 270 -2.73 3.25 -1.97
CA ILE A 270 -3.02 4.25 -3.01
C ILE A 270 -4.04 5.27 -2.51
N ALA A 271 -5.10 4.80 -1.84
CA ALA A 271 -6.12 5.67 -1.26
C ALA A 271 -5.54 6.62 -0.20
N ILE A 272 -4.73 6.12 0.73
CA ILE A 272 -4.03 6.95 1.73
C ILE A 272 -3.23 8.06 1.05
N VAL A 273 -2.35 7.70 0.12
CA VAL A 273 -1.46 8.68 -0.53
C VAL A 273 -2.28 9.68 -1.34
N ASN A 274 -3.32 9.24 -2.05
CA ASN A 274 -4.23 10.14 -2.78
C ASN A 274 -4.95 11.12 -1.85
N THR A 275 -5.49 10.65 -0.71
CA THR A 275 -6.13 11.52 0.28
C THR A 275 -5.15 12.57 0.80
N ILE A 276 -3.91 12.17 1.14
CA ILE A 276 -2.89 13.11 1.60
C ILE A 276 -2.55 14.14 0.53
N LYS A 277 -2.29 13.69 -0.71
CA LYS A 277 -1.98 14.58 -1.84
C LYS A 277 -3.10 15.58 -2.09
N GLN A 278 -4.35 15.13 -2.13
CA GLN A 278 -5.48 15.98 -2.50
C GLN A 278 -5.92 16.93 -1.38
N THR A 279 -5.62 16.60 -0.12
CA THR A 279 -6.06 17.37 1.04
C THR A 279 -5.00 18.34 1.54
N TYR A 280 -3.73 17.96 1.47
CA TYR A 280 -2.65 18.68 2.16
C TYR A 280 -1.49 19.10 1.26
N ILE A 281 -1.46 18.67 -0.01
CA ILE A 281 -0.39 19.04 -0.95
C ILE A 281 -1.01 19.94 -2.02
N GLU A 282 -0.55 21.19 -2.08
CA GLU A 282 -0.96 22.09 -3.15
C GLU A 282 -0.53 21.54 -4.53
N PRO A 283 -1.41 21.57 -5.54
CA PRO A 283 -1.05 21.10 -6.88
C PRO A 283 0.10 21.93 -7.43
N GLU A 284 1.19 21.26 -7.83
CA GLU A 284 2.28 21.93 -8.53
C GLU A 284 1.83 22.32 -9.94
N ALA A 285 2.14 23.55 -10.36
CA ALA A 285 2.06 23.88 -11.78
C ALA A 285 3.02 22.96 -12.56
N PRO A 286 2.56 22.26 -13.60
CA PRO A 286 3.42 21.32 -14.34
C PRO A 286 4.60 22.08 -14.94
N LYS A 287 5.82 21.75 -14.49
CA LYS A 287 7.04 22.25 -15.12
C LYS A 287 7.23 21.47 -16.42
N LYS A 288 7.04 22.13 -17.56
CA LYS A 288 7.40 21.58 -18.87
C LYS A 288 8.93 21.38 -18.92
N TYR A 289 9.39 20.17 -18.62
CA TYR A 289 10.75 19.78 -18.94
C TYR A 289 10.79 19.43 -20.43
N LYS A 290 11.50 20.24 -21.22
CA LYS A 290 11.91 19.82 -22.57
C LYS A 290 12.96 18.74 -22.39
N ILE A 291 12.60 17.49 -22.66
CA ILE A 291 13.58 16.44 -22.89
C ILE A 291 14.09 16.71 -24.30
N ASN A 292 15.30 17.27 -24.41
CA ASN A 292 16.01 17.25 -25.68
C ASN A 292 16.48 15.80 -25.87
N VAL A 293 15.82 15.10 -26.79
CA VAL A 293 16.26 13.78 -27.31
C VAL A 293 17.38 14.04 -28.32
#